data_AF-A0A9N9D9I6-F1
#
_entry.id   AF-A0A9N9D9I6-F1
#
_cell.length_a   1.000
_cell.length_b   1.000
_cell.length_c   1.000
_cell.angle_alpha   90.00
_cell.angle_beta   90.00
_cell.angle_gamma   90.00
#
_symmetry.space_group_name_H-M   'P 1'
#
loop_
_entity.id
_entity.type
_entity.pdbx_description
1 polymer ?
#
loop_
_entity_poly.entity_id
_entity_poly.type
_entity_poly.pdbx_seq_one_letter_code
_entity_poly.pdbx_strand_id
1 'polypeptide(L)'
;MSDLITNQVENKEIEKTITTFNFTLTCPHCQTTLTPNDFDSNHFTIAHLQSYFSQKESEYKTLLRQQLELEITSLPAYQTLQKENQELKLIVEGYKLGTTKSSKTKGEELEKYAVEKLQEVYNGTDTITKITHVGTKADISQIIQQNQQTIGTIIYEVKNDPK
;
A
#
# COMPACT_ATOMS: atom_id res chain seq x y z
N MET A 1 58.35 -17.80 -33.29
CA MET A 1 59.70 -17.38 -32.89
C MET A 1 59.81 -15.91 -33.30
N SER A 2 59.36 -15.03 -32.40
CA SER A 2 60.22 -14.28 -31.46
C SER A 2 60.72 -13.02 -32.16
N ASP A 3 60.02 -11.89 -31.97
CA ASP A 3 60.20 -10.91 -30.89
C ASP A 3 61.19 -9.82 -31.33
N LEU A 4 60.72 -8.57 -31.32
CA LEU A 4 61.38 -7.35 -30.83
C LEU A 4 60.70 -6.13 -31.49
N ILE A 5 59.60 -5.67 -30.88
CA ILE A 5 59.14 -4.30 -31.04
C ILE A 5 59.36 -3.63 -29.68
N THR A 6 60.33 -2.72 -29.67
CA THR A 6 60.81 -1.96 -28.54
C THR A 6 59.71 -1.05 -27.99
N ASN A 7 59.34 -1.26 -26.73
CA ASN A 7 58.52 -0.33 -25.96
C ASN A 7 59.32 0.94 -25.65
N GLN A 8 58.87 2.07 -26.21
CA GLN A 8 59.15 3.40 -25.67
C GLN A 8 57.81 4.04 -25.35
N VAL A 9 57.30 3.78 -24.14
CA VAL A 9 56.23 4.57 -23.54
C VAL A 9 56.92 5.69 -22.77
N GLU A 10 56.89 6.88 -23.33
CA GLU A 10 57.36 8.11 -22.70
C GLU A 10 56.61 8.33 -21.37
N ASN A 11 57.36 8.32 -20.27
CA ASN A 11 56.91 8.81 -18.98
C ASN A 11 56.69 10.33 -19.07
N LYS A 12 55.48 10.75 -19.45
CA LYS A 12 55.04 12.13 -19.22
C LYS A 12 54.67 12.28 -17.75
N GLU A 13 55.54 12.97 -17.02
CA GLU A 13 55.33 13.48 -15.68
C GLU A 13 53.97 14.19 -15.58
N ILE A 14 53.03 13.55 -14.90
CA ILE A 14 51.83 14.23 -14.39
C ILE A 14 52.28 14.91 -13.10
N GLU A 15 52.90 16.07 -13.21
CA GLU A 15 53.01 17.03 -12.10
C GLU A 15 51.58 17.46 -11.74
N LYS A 16 50.93 16.67 -10.87
CA LYS A 16 49.72 17.10 -10.18
C LYS A 16 50.13 18.27 -9.30
N THR A 17 49.73 19.47 -9.68
CA THR A 17 49.65 20.62 -8.80
C THR A 17 48.82 20.22 -7.58
N ILE A 18 49.49 19.87 -6.49
CA ILE A 18 48.89 19.78 -5.16
C ILE A 18 48.61 21.23 -4.78
N THR A 19 47.40 21.71 -5.09
CA THR A 19 46.91 22.95 -4.47
C THR A 19 46.88 22.69 -2.97
N THR A 20 47.77 23.36 -2.24
CA THR A 20 47.79 23.36 -0.78
C THR A 20 46.50 24.00 -0.30
N PHE A 21 45.48 23.16 -0.11
CA PHE A 21 44.21 23.54 0.50
C PHE A 21 44.50 23.85 1.97
N ASN A 22 44.64 25.14 2.30
CA ASN A 22 44.73 25.59 3.68
C ASN A 22 43.32 25.50 4.30
N PHE A 23 42.95 24.30 4.75
CA PHE A 23 41.75 24.11 5.56
C PHE A 23 42.12 24.11 7.03
N THR A 24 41.42 24.93 7.81
CA THR A 24 41.58 25.01 9.27
C THR A 24 40.43 24.23 9.89
N LEU A 25 40.73 23.08 10.52
CA LEU A 25 39.72 22.28 11.21
C LEU A 25 39.70 22.70 12.68
N THR A 26 38.53 23.08 13.20
CA THR A 26 38.35 23.35 14.64
C THR A 26 37.56 22.23 15.28
N CYS A 27 37.92 21.85 16.51
CA CYS A 27 37.18 20.84 17.25
C CYS A 27 35.78 21.38 17.59
N PRO A 28 34.69 20.70 17.22
CA PRO A 28 33.34 21.19 17.48
C PRO A 28 32.98 21.22 18.98
N HIS A 29 33.73 20.51 19.84
CA HIS A 29 33.47 20.46 21.27
C HIS A 29 34.25 21.50 22.08
N CYS A 30 35.53 21.71 21.79
CA CYS A 30 36.42 22.62 22.54
C CYS A 30 36.93 23.81 21.74
N GLN A 31 36.55 23.92 20.46
CA GLN A 31 36.85 25.03 19.56
C GLN A 31 38.35 25.28 19.28
N THR A 32 39.24 24.40 19.77
CA THR A 32 40.66 24.46 19.43
C THR A 32 40.90 24.09 17.98
N THR A 33 41.82 24.80 17.34
CA THR A 33 42.33 24.45 16.02
C THR A 33 43.10 23.15 16.09
N LEU A 34 42.72 22.20 15.24
CA LEU A 34 43.33 20.90 15.15
C LEU A 34 44.53 20.97 14.21
N THR A 35 45.69 20.60 14.75
CA THR A 35 46.95 20.47 14.04
C THR A 35 47.22 19.01 13.72
N PRO A 36 48.12 18.69 12.78
CA PRO A 36 48.52 17.30 12.51
C PRO A 36 48.93 16.52 13.78
N ASN A 37 49.59 17.18 14.73
CA ASN A 37 50.00 16.58 16.00
C ASN A 37 48.82 16.12 16.87
N ASP A 38 47.65 16.74 16.74
CA ASP A 38 46.45 16.36 17.49
C ASP A 38 45.85 15.03 16.99
N PHE A 39 46.18 14.61 15.76
CA PHE A 39 45.80 13.31 15.21
C PHE A 39 46.78 12.21 15.61
N ASP A 40 48.05 12.54 15.77
CA ASP A 40 49.06 11.53 16.16
C ASP A 40 49.06 11.23 17.67
N SER A 41 48.64 12.19 18.50
CA SER A 41 48.85 12.13 19.95
C SER A 41 47.59 11.95 20.79
N ASN A 42 46.40 12.25 20.24
CA ASN A 42 45.21 12.48 21.05
C ASN A 42 44.01 11.62 20.58
N HIS A 43 43.97 10.36 21.03
CA HIS A 43 42.93 9.39 20.70
C HIS A 43 41.51 9.89 21.01
N PHE A 44 41.37 10.76 22.02
CA PHE A 44 40.11 11.37 22.41
C PHE A 44 39.57 12.31 21.32
N THR A 45 40.44 13.16 20.76
CA THR A 45 40.09 14.10 19.69
C THR A 45 39.60 13.37 18.44
N ILE A 46 40.27 12.28 18.05
CA ILE A 46 39.85 11.46 16.90
C ILE A 46 38.48 10.81 17.15
N ALA A 47 38.28 10.21 18.33
CA ALA A 47 37.00 9.58 18.66
C ALA A 47 35.83 10.58 18.65
N HIS A 48 36.07 11.80 19.14
CA HIS A 48 35.06 12.86 19.10
C HIS A 48 34.75 13.34 17.69
N LEU A 49 35.76 13.51 16.83
CA LEU A 49 35.55 13.87 15.43
C LEU A 49 34.80 12.77 14.69
N GLN A 50 35.16 11.51 14.91
CA GLN A 50 34.45 10.36 14.32
C GLN A 50 32.99 10.33 14.76
N SER A 51 32.70 10.54 16.05
CA SER A 51 31.33 10.61 16.55
C SER A 51 30.57 11.79 15.94
N TYR A 52 31.19 12.97 15.86
CA TYR A 52 30.59 14.15 15.27
C TYR A 52 30.28 13.96 13.78
N PHE A 53 31.23 13.45 12.99
CA PHE A 53 31.02 13.18 11.57
C PHE A 53 29.97 12.09 11.35
N SER A 54 29.97 11.02 12.16
CA SER A 54 28.94 9.97 12.09
C SER A 54 27.54 10.54 12.36
N GLN A 55 27.42 11.41 13.37
CA GLN A 55 26.18 12.09 13.66
C GLN A 55 25.75 12.97 12.49
N LYS A 56 26.65 13.81 11.95
CA LYS A 56 26.34 14.71 10.84
C LYS A 56 26.00 13.98 9.55
N GLU A 57 26.68 12.87 9.28
CA GLU A 57 26.35 11.99 8.17
C GLU A 57 24.94 11.41 8.32
N SER A 58 24.56 10.96 9.51
CA SER A 58 23.22 10.45 9.80
C SER A 58 22.14 11.54 9.63
N GLU A 59 22.39 12.75 10.15
CA GLU A 59 21.50 13.90 9.99
C GLU A 59 21.31 14.23 8.51
N TYR A 60 22.40 14.33 7.75
CA TYR A 60 22.36 14.62 6.32
C TYR A 60 21.62 13.54 5.53
N LYS A 61 21.90 12.26 5.80
CA LYS A 61 21.18 11.13 5.18
C LYS A 61 19.69 11.17 5.47
N THR A 62 19.30 11.58 6.67
CA THR A 62 17.88 11.69 7.06
C THR A 62 17.20 12.81 6.28
N LEU A 63 17.82 13.99 6.20
CA LEU A 63 17.31 15.11 5.41
C LEU A 63 17.17 14.74 3.92
N LEU A 64 18.16 14.09 3.35
CA LEU A 64 18.12 13.66 1.96
C LEU A 64 16.99 12.66 1.69
N ARG A 65 16.76 11.71 2.60
CA ARG A 65 15.63 10.77 2.50
C ARG A 65 14.29 11.49 2.55
N GLN A 66 14.12 12.43 3.46
CA GLN A 66 12.88 13.22 3.57
C GLN A 66 12.63 14.03 2.29
N GLN A 67 13.67 14.66 1.74
CA GLN A 67 13.55 15.39 0.48
C GLN A 67 13.14 14.47 -0.68
N LEU A 68 13.79 13.31 -0.81
CA LEU A 68 13.44 12.32 -1.84
C LEU A 68 12.01 11.80 -1.68
N GLU A 69 11.55 11.57 -0.45
CA GLU A 69 10.19 11.13 -0.17
C GLU A 69 9.16 12.21 -0.55
N LEU A 70 9.44 13.47 -0.26
CA LEU A 70 8.60 14.59 -0.69
C LEU A 70 8.55 14.71 -2.21
N GLU A 71 9.69 14.57 -2.89
CA GLU A 71 9.75 14.59 -4.35
C GLU A 71 8.94 13.43 -4.93
N ILE A 72 9.11 12.20 -4.44
CA ILE A 72 8.36 11.02 -4.89
C ILE A 72 6.85 11.20 -4.68
N THR A 73 6.44 11.66 -3.49
CA THR A 73 5.01 11.86 -3.17
C THR A 73 4.36 12.99 -3.97
N SER A 74 5.16 13.96 -4.43
CA SER A 74 4.69 15.03 -5.32
C SER A 74 4.51 14.58 -6.79
N LEU A 75 5.11 13.44 -7.19
CA LEU A 75 4.99 12.94 -8.56
C LEU A 75 3.52 12.56 -8.87
N PRO A 76 2.95 13.04 -9.98
CA PRO A 76 1.56 12.73 -10.34
C PRO A 76 1.29 11.21 -10.45
N ALA A 77 2.25 10.45 -11.00
CA ALA A 77 2.13 9.01 -11.14
C ALA A 77 2.02 8.29 -9.77
N TYR A 78 2.75 8.76 -8.76
CA TYR A 78 2.67 8.21 -7.42
C TYR A 78 1.30 8.46 -6.79
N GLN A 79 0.75 9.67 -6.96
CA GLN A 79 -0.57 10.04 -6.46
C GLN A 79 -1.68 9.22 -7.10
N THR A 80 -1.63 9.03 -8.42
CA THR A 80 -2.58 8.16 -9.15
C THR A 80 -2.50 6.72 -8.62
N LEU A 81 -1.29 6.17 -8.53
CA LEU A 81 -1.09 4.80 -8.05
C LEU A 81 -1.51 4.62 -6.58
N GLN A 82 -1.33 5.64 -5.75
CA GLN A 82 -1.77 5.63 -4.36
C GLN A 82 -3.31 5.58 -4.28
N LYS A 83 -3.99 6.36 -5.10
CA LYS A 83 -5.46 6.37 -5.18
C LYS A 83 -6.00 5.03 -5.66
N GLU A 84 -5.45 4.49 -6.75
CA GLU A 84 -5.84 3.17 -7.27
C GLU A 84 -5.64 2.07 -6.22
N ASN A 85 -4.53 2.09 -5.47
CA ASN A 85 -4.30 1.15 -4.38
C ASN A 85 -5.30 1.27 -3.23
N GLN A 86 -5.76 2.49 -2.91
CA GLN A 86 -6.80 2.70 -1.91
C GLN A 86 -8.14 2.13 -2.40
N GLU A 87 -8.51 2.39 -3.65
CA GLU A 87 -9.73 1.84 -4.28
C GLU A 87 -9.69 0.31 -4.30
N LEU A 88 -8.57 -0.29 -4.70
CA LEU A 88 -8.39 -1.75 -4.71
C LEU A 88 -8.49 -2.36 -3.31
N LYS A 89 -7.95 -1.69 -2.28
CA LYS A 89 -8.09 -2.15 -0.88
C LYS A 89 -9.55 -2.20 -0.45
N LEU A 90 -10.31 -1.13 -0.71
CA LEU A 90 -11.74 -1.08 -0.40
C LEU A 90 -12.52 -2.18 -1.13
N ILE A 91 -12.20 -2.40 -2.41
CA ILE A 91 -12.80 -3.47 -3.22
C ILE A 91 -12.50 -4.84 -2.61
N VAL A 92 -11.23 -5.13 -2.28
CA VAL A 92 -10.82 -6.41 -1.68
C VAL A 92 -11.47 -6.63 -0.31
N GLU A 93 -11.58 -5.59 0.52
CA GLU A 93 -12.28 -5.66 1.80
C GLU A 93 -13.77 -5.95 1.61
N GLY A 94 -14.41 -5.29 0.64
CA GLY A 94 -15.78 -5.57 0.22
C GLY A 94 -15.97 -7.03 -0.24
N TYR A 95 -15.05 -7.54 -1.05
CA TYR A 95 -15.07 -8.94 -1.48
C TYR A 95 -14.83 -9.93 -0.32
N LYS A 96 -13.97 -9.61 0.65
CA LYS A 96 -13.78 -10.45 1.85
C LYS A 96 -15.04 -10.48 2.72
N LEU A 97 -15.73 -9.36 2.87
CA LEU A 97 -17.03 -9.28 3.55
C LEU A 97 -18.12 -10.03 2.78
N GLY A 98 -18.08 -9.99 1.44
CA GLY A 98 -18.98 -10.72 0.56
C GLY A 98 -18.75 -12.24 0.62
N THR A 99 -17.50 -12.68 0.59
CA THR A 99 -17.11 -14.11 0.58
C THR A 99 -17.25 -14.79 1.94
N THR A 100 -17.07 -14.06 3.04
CA THR A 100 -17.42 -14.56 4.39
C THR A 100 -18.93 -14.66 4.62
N LYS A 101 -19.74 -13.91 3.84
CA LYS A 101 -21.21 -14.04 3.82
C LYS A 101 -21.73 -15.00 2.73
N SER A 102 -20.93 -15.36 1.72
CA SER A 102 -21.35 -16.16 0.56
C SER A 102 -21.15 -17.68 0.72
N SER A 103 -20.94 -18.17 1.93
CA SER A 103 -21.16 -19.58 2.27
C SER A 103 -22.65 -19.96 2.37
N LYS A 104 -23.53 -19.04 1.96
CA LYS A 104 -24.96 -19.25 1.77
C LYS A 104 -25.19 -20.09 0.51
N THR A 105 -25.59 -21.34 0.76
CA THR A 105 -25.89 -22.44 -0.16
C THR A 105 -26.68 -22.02 -1.40
N LYS A 106 -26.40 -22.62 -2.57
CA LYS A 106 -27.03 -22.39 -3.90
C LYS A 106 -28.56 -22.20 -3.94
N GLY A 107 -29.31 -22.60 -2.92
CA GLY A 107 -30.74 -22.31 -2.79
C GLY A 107 -31.07 -20.86 -2.43
N GLU A 108 -30.23 -20.18 -1.64
CA GLU A 108 -30.53 -18.81 -1.18
C GLU A 108 -30.44 -17.77 -2.31
N GLU A 109 -29.57 -17.99 -3.30
CA GLU A 109 -29.47 -17.10 -4.46
C GLU A 109 -30.72 -17.17 -5.34
N LEU A 110 -31.29 -18.38 -5.50
CA LEU A 110 -32.49 -18.61 -6.29
C LEU A 110 -33.72 -18.00 -5.59
N GLU A 111 -33.84 -18.17 -4.27
CA GLU A 111 -34.89 -17.54 -3.47
C GLU A 111 -34.80 -16.01 -3.52
N LYS A 112 -33.58 -15.45 -3.43
CA LYS A 112 -33.37 -14.01 -3.52
C LYS A 112 -33.80 -13.47 -4.90
N TYR A 113 -33.40 -14.15 -5.97
CA TYR A 113 -33.82 -13.81 -7.33
C TYR A 113 -35.34 -13.84 -7.49
N ALA A 114 -36.00 -14.87 -6.95
CA ALA A 114 -37.45 -14.98 -6.99
C ALA A 114 -38.16 -13.84 -6.23
N VAL A 115 -37.67 -13.45 -5.05
CA VAL A 115 -38.20 -12.30 -4.30
C VAL A 115 -38.06 -11.00 -5.09
N GLU A 116 -36.89 -10.73 -5.68
CA GLU A 116 -36.65 -9.53 -6.49
C GLU A 116 -37.62 -9.47 -7.69
N LYS A 117 -37.82 -10.59 -8.39
CA LYS A 117 -38.73 -10.65 -9.54
C LYS A 117 -40.20 -10.47 -9.16
N LEU A 118 -40.63 -11.03 -8.02
CA LEU A 118 -41.99 -10.81 -7.53
C LEU A 118 -42.19 -9.32 -7.16
N GLN A 119 -41.19 -8.68 -6.57
CA GLN A 119 -41.26 -7.24 -6.27
C GLN A 119 -41.30 -6.35 -7.52
N GLU A 120 -40.68 -6.77 -8.62
CA GLU A 120 -40.78 -6.05 -9.91
C GLU A 120 -42.19 -6.14 -10.53
N VAL A 121 -42.85 -7.30 -10.40
CA VAL A 121 -44.17 -7.56 -11.01
C VAL A 121 -45.31 -6.92 -10.21
N TYR A 122 -45.18 -6.86 -8.89
CA TYR A 122 -46.23 -6.35 -8.00
C TYR A 122 -45.86 -4.95 -7.49
N ASN A 123 -46.73 -3.96 -7.71
CA ASN A 123 -46.52 -2.51 -7.54
C ASN A 123 -46.33 -2.01 -6.07
N GLY A 124 -45.66 -2.78 -5.22
CA GLY A 124 -45.23 -2.36 -3.88
C GLY A 124 -46.31 -2.30 -2.80
N THR A 125 -47.57 -2.64 -3.11
CA THR A 125 -48.64 -2.77 -2.11
C THR A 125 -48.59 -4.10 -1.36
N ASP A 126 -48.04 -5.13 -2.02
CA ASP A 126 -48.00 -6.48 -1.48
C ASP A 126 -46.76 -6.68 -0.63
N THR A 127 -46.92 -7.36 0.51
CA THR A 127 -45.81 -7.68 1.40
C THR A 127 -45.28 -9.07 1.05
N ILE A 128 -44.08 -9.12 0.44
CA ILE A 128 -43.41 -10.38 0.07
C ILE A 128 -42.36 -10.72 1.13
N THR A 129 -42.50 -11.87 1.78
CA THR A 129 -41.61 -12.35 2.84
C THR A 129 -41.10 -13.75 2.57
N LYS A 130 -39.84 -14.00 2.95
CA LYS A 130 -39.25 -15.35 2.94
C LYS A 130 -39.80 -16.16 4.11
N ILE A 131 -40.20 -17.40 3.86
CA ILE A 131 -40.62 -18.33 4.90
C ILE A 131 -39.36 -19.05 5.41
N THR A 132 -39.05 -18.92 6.71
CA THR A 132 -37.83 -19.47 7.32
C THR A 132 -38.08 -20.67 8.24
N HIS A 133 -39.27 -21.30 8.17
CA HIS A 133 -39.63 -22.39 9.06
C HIS A 133 -39.17 -23.76 8.55
N VAL A 134 -38.63 -24.57 9.47
CA VAL A 134 -38.24 -25.96 9.23
C VAL A 134 -39.51 -26.81 9.11
N GLY A 135 -39.74 -27.41 7.95
CA GLY A 135 -40.85 -28.33 7.70
C GLY A 135 -41.98 -27.82 6.78
N THR A 136 -41.88 -26.59 6.27
CA THR A 136 -42.80 -26.06 5.25
C THR A 136 -42.24 -26.26 3.84
N LYS A 137 -43.06 -26.76 2.89
CA LYS A 137 -42.71 -26.94 1.46
C LYS A 137 -42.76 -25.63 0.66
N ALA A 138 -42.54 -24.50 1.30
CA ALA A 138 -42.74 -23.20 0.69
C ALA A 138 -41.67 -22.23 1.14
N ASP A 139 -41.20 -21.42 0.20
CA ASP A 139 -40.00 -20.59 0.36
C ASP A 139 -40.37 -19.10 0.45
N ILE A 140 -41.47 -18.68 -0.17
CA ILE A 140 -41.89 -17.27 -0.24
C ILE A 140 -43.40 -17.15 0.00
N SER A 141 -43.81 -16.14 0.77
CA SER A 141 -45.20 -15.74 1.03
C SER A 141 -45.43 -14.32 0.53
N GLN A 142 -46.49 -14.10 -0.24
CA GLN A 142 -46.95 -12.78 -0.66
C GLN A 142 -48.31 -12.50 -0.01
N ILE A 143 -48.37 -11.47 0.81
CA ILE A 143 -49.61 -10.98 1.42
C ILE A 143 -50.16 -9.88 0.51
N ILE A 144 -51.33 -10.13 -0.08
CA ILE A 144 -52.00 -9.17 -0.95
C ILE A 144 -52.82 -8.22 -0.09
N GLN A 145 -52.58 -6.91 -0.24
CA GLN A 145 -53.27 -5.88 0.51
C GLN A 145 -54.07 -4.96 -0.40
N GLN A 146 -55.30 -4.64 0.01
CA GLN A 146 -56.13 -3.62 -0.61
C GLN A 146 -56.68 -2.71 0.47
N ASN A 147 -56.42 -1.41 0.38
CA ASN A 147 -56.86 -0.42 1.39
C ASN A 147 -56.46 -0.79 2.83
N GLN A 148 -55.22 -1.26 3.03
CA GLN A 148 -54.69 -1.70 4.33
C GLN A 148 -55.38 -2.94 4.93
N GLN A 149 -56.23 -3.63 4.16
CA GLN A 149 -56.82 -4.92 4.54
C GLN A 149 -56.19 -6.05 3.74
N THR A 150 -55.79 -7.12 4.44
CA THR A 150 -55.31 -8.35 3.79
C THR A 150 -56.48 -9.03 3.09
N ILE A 151 -56.38 -9.16 1.77
CA ILE A 151 -57.41 -9.82 0.95
C ILE A 151 -57.02 -11.25 0.54
N GLY A 152 -55.75 -11.61 0.70
CA GLY A 152 -55.28 -12.97 0.40
C GLY A 152 -53.81 -13.18 0.66
N THR A 153 -53.38 -14.43 0.51
CA THR A 153 -51.98 -14.83 0.59
C THR A 153 -51.65 -15.81 -0.52
N ILE A 154 -50.59 -15.54 -1.27
CA ILE A 154 -50.03 -16.45 -2.27
C ILE A 154 -48.75 -17.06 -1.71
N ILE A 155 -48.58 -18.36 -1.88
CA ILE A 155 -47.43 -19.12 -1.39
C ILE A 155 -46.67 -19.68 -2.60
N TYR A 156 -45.37 -19.43 -2.66
CA TYR A 156 -44.48 -19.91 -3.72
C TYR A 156 -43.52 -20.97 -3.17
N GLU A 157 -43.33 -22.04 -3.95
CA GLU A 157 -42.30 -23.06 -3.75
C GLU A 157 -41.30 -22.93 -4.91
N VAL A 158 -40.03 -22.70 -4.60
CA VAL A 158 -38.97 -22.50 -5.58
C VAL A 158 -38.26 -23.83 -5.79
N LYS A 159 -38.52 -24.49 -6.92
CA LYS A 159 -37.87 -25.75 -7.27
C LYS A 159 -36.68 -25.50 -8.20
N ASN A 160 -35.57 -26.16 -7.90
CA ASN A 160 -34.52 -26.37 -8.89
C ASN A 160 -35.01 -27.45 -9.87
N ASP A 161 -35.06 -27.13 -11.16
CA ASP A 161 -35.35 -28.14 -12.17
C ASP A 161 -34.34 -29.30 -12.04
N PRO A 162 -34.80 -30.56 -11.91
CA PRO A 162 -33.90 -31.69 -11.99
C PRO A 162 -33.41 -31.78 -13.44
N LYS A 163 -32.12 -31.47 -13.64
CA LYS A 163 -31.42 -31.75 -14.90
C LYS A 163 -31.36 -33.24 -15.18
#